data_AF-A0A846LQZ1-F1
#
_entry.id   AF-A0A846LQZ1-F1
#
_cell.length_a   1.000
_cell.length_b   1.000
_cell.length_c   1.000
_cell.angle_alpha   90.00
_cell.angle_beta   90.00
_cell.angle_gamma   90.00
#
_symmetry.space_group_name_H-M   'P 1'
#
loop_
_entity.id
_entity.type
_entity.pdbx_description
1 polymer ?
#
loop_
_entity_poly.entity_id
_entity_poly.type
_entity_poly.pdbx_seq_one_letter_code
_entity_poly.pdbx_strand_id
1 'polypeptide(L)'
;MRPFRIVLAALVALLATATPSVAAPTGGSGGPLTDRTFQTFTGAGYTAQHHLYAGGIDTSRPVGLLVYADGTGEYGFENPSAGYALGGVDGVVAVAKRNNMVLLVPSSPNRACQCWERGDPTGYADHLAALIESVHGRYDIDRDRVWLSGYSSGAQLTTRFLFPRHPELLTGGGTIVIGGGGAPAVAADAFPASLRADVHMHWDTGALDTDTNGSAPGGLNSLSGPYGAEVGEAWYADRGFQTSHEHPAGVGHARNGQFGTIIEGVLDRHATPIAGFEPAAGPQPWEHTVTPTRVGVTVSVSVPSNTTRTTLRVSASPFGSQTGFYTYRTTSGDVVPLSLTRSLAPDRTYHYQLETGTDRTVVASGTFRTLP
;
A
#
# COMPACT_ATOMS: atom_id res chain seq x y z
N MET A 1 39.15 43.07 26.62
CA MET A 1 38.66 42.01 25.72
C MET A 1 38.18 40.86 26.60
N ARG A 2 36.86 40.57 26.58
CA ARG A 2 36.23 39.55 27.42
C ARG A 2 36.23 38.21 26.66
N PRO A 3 36.58 37.07 27.28
CA PRO A 3 36.44 35.77 26.64
C PRO A 3 34.96 35.34 26.59
N PHE A 4 34.51 34.98 25.39
CA PHE A 4 33.18 34.42 25.12
C PHE A 4 33.06 33.05 25.81
N ARG A 5 32.01 32.88 26.63
CA ARG A 5 31.57 31.58 27.13
C ARG A 5 30.63 30.97 26.08
N ILE A 6 31.03 29.85 25.48
CA ILE A 6 30.15 29.01 24.67
C ILE A 6 29.31 28.20 25.67
N VAL A 7 28.01 28.51 25.75
CA VAL A 7 27.03 27.68 26.47
C VAL A 7 26.55 26.63 25.49
N LEU A 8 26.94 25.37 25.71
CA LEU A 8 26.44 24.22 24.98
C LEU A 8 25.02 23.91 25.52
N ALA A 9 23.98 24.27 24.78
CA ALA A 9 22.62 23.86 25.09
C ALA A 9 22.46 22.38 24.72
N ALA A 10 22.31 21.52 25.72
CA ALA A 10 21.95 20.12 25.51
C ALA A 10 20.50 20.04 25.00
N LEU A 11 20.33 19.60 23.76
CA LEU A 11 19.03 19.29 23.17
C LEU A 11 18.54 17.97 23.81
N VAL A 12 17.63 18.06 24.78
CA VAL A 12 16.92 16.89 25.28
C VAL A 12 15.83 16.55 24.27
N ALA A 13 16.05 15.50 23.48
CA ALA A 13 15.00 14.89 22.67
C ALA A 13 13.99 14.25 23.63
N LEU A 14 12.83 14.88 23.82
CA LEU A 14 11.68 14.25 24.46
C LEU A 14 11.16 13.19 23.47
N LEU A 15 11.46 11.91 23.73
CA LEU A 15 10.68 10.83 23.12
C LEU A 15 9.27 10.91 23.71
N ALA A 16 8.33 11.41 22.92
CA ALA A 16 6.92 11.25 23.23
C ALA A 16 6.61 9.75 23.14
N THR A 17 6.48 9.09 24.29
CA THR A 17 5.92 7.75 24.34
C THR A 17 4.45 7.87 23.96
N ALA A 18 4.11 7.51 22.73
CA ALA A 18 2.72 7.35 22.33
C ALA A 18 2.07 6.35 23.29
N THR A 19 1.10 6.82 24.07
CA THR A 19 0.26 5.92 24.85
C THR A 19 -0.48 5.04 23.86
N PRO A 20 -0.41 3.70 23.98
CA PRO A 20 -1.16 2.83 23.09
C PRO A 20 -2.63 3.21 23.14
N SER A 21 -3.23 3.48 21.97
CA SER A 21 -4.67 3.69 21.89
C SER A 21 -5.36 2.43 22.40
N VAL A 22 -6.34 2.60 23.28
CA VAL A 22 -7.26 1.51 23.62
C VAL A 22 -8.09 1.29 22.36
N ALA A 23 -8.03 0.08 21.80
CA ALA A 23 -8.79 -0.28 20.60
C ALA A 23 -10.23 0.24 20.69
N ALA A 24 -10.75 0.74 19.57
CA ALA A 24 -12.09 1.30 19.46
C ALA A 24 -12.99 0.33 18.67
N PRO A 25 -13.38 -0.83 19.25
CA PRO A 25 -14.10 -1.88 18.54
C PRO A 25 -15.50 -1.44 18.11
N THR A 26 -15.96 -1.92 16.95
CA THR A 26 -17.33 -1.71 16.46
C THR A 26 -18.37 -2.59 17.16
N GLY A 27 -17.96 -3.67 17.83
CA GLY A 27 -18.86 -4.62 18.50
C GLY A 27 -19.65 -5.49 17.53
N GLY A 28 -19.09 -5.76 16.34
CA GLY A 28 -19.78 -6.50 15.28
C GLY A 28 -20.29 -7.88 15.72
N SER A 29 -21.42 -8.29 15.14
CA SER A 29 -22.18 -9.49 15.55
C SER A 29 -21.53 -10.85 15.24
N GLY A 30 -20.41 -10.88 14.51
CA GLY A 30 -19.67 -12.08 14.15
C GLY A 30 -20.13 -12.70 12.82
N GLY A 31 -19.56 -12.22 11.72
CA GLY A 31 -19.77 -12.79 10.38
C GLY A 31 -18.84 -13.95 10.04
N PRO A 32 -19.14 -14.73 8.99
CA PRO A 32 -18.24 -15.78 8.53
C PRO A 32 -16.89 -15.21 8.09
N LEU A 33 -15.81 -15.81 8.61
CA LEU A 33 -14.42 -15.49 8.28
C LEU A 33 -14.01 -16.22 7.00
N THR A 34 -14.68 -15.88 5.90
CA THR A 34 -14.51 -16.50 4.58
C THR A 34 -14.43 -15.45 3.51
N ASP A 35 -13.59 -15.68 2.50
CA ASP A 35 -13.52 -14.82 1.32
C ASP A 35 -14.74 -15.02 0.43
N ARG A 36 -15.32 -13.92 -0.06
CA ARG A 36 -16.52 -13.89 -0.89
C ARG A 36 -16.39 -12.80 -1.95
N THR A 37 -16.51 -13.18 -3.21
CA THR A 37 -16.47 -12.26 -4.34
C THR A 37 -17.86 -12.07 -4.94
N PHE A 38 -18.04 -10.99 -5.71
CA PHE A 38 -19.27 -10.63 -6.43
C PHE A 38 -20.54 -10.69 -5.57
N GLN A 39 -20.45 -10.24 -4.32
CA GLN A 39 -21.59 -10.15 -3.42
C GLN A 39 -22.38 -8.88 -3.73
N THR A 40 -23.71 -8.94 -3.70
CA THR A 40 -24.55 -7.77 -3.92
C THR A 40 -24.87 -7.07 -2.61
N PHE A 41 -24.84 -5.74 -2.62
CA PHE A 41 -25.33 -4.90 -1.53
C PHE A 41 -26.26 -3.81 -2.07
N THR A 42 -27.32 -3.53 -1.31
CA THR A 42 -28.27 -2.46 -1.61
C THR A 42 -28.33 -1.53 -0.40
N GLY A 43 -28.10 -0.24 -0.62
CA GLY A 43 -28.05 0.78 0.42
C GLY A 43 -27.99 2.19 -0.20
N ALA A 44 -28.45 3.20 0.52
CA ALA A 44 -28.45 4.59 0.05
C ALA A 44 -29.01 4.80 -1.38
N GLY A 45 -30.02 4.03 -1.78
CA GLY A 45 -30.65 4.13 -3.11
C GLY A 45 -29.92 3.42 -4.25
N TYR A 46 -28.77 2.79 -3.99
CA TYR A 46 -27.98 2.08 -4.99
C TYR A 46 -27.90 0.58 -4.72
N THR A 47 -27.68 -0.19 -5.78
CA THR A 47 -27.31 -1.60 -5.72
C THR A 47 -26.04 -1.82 -6.51
N ALA A 48 -25.00 -2.30 -5.86
CA ALA A 48 -23.70 -2.59 -6.48
C ALA A 48 -23.10 -3.87 -5.90
N GLN A 49 -22.06 -4.37 -6.56
CA GLN A 49 -21.35 -5.54 -6.10
C GLN A 49 -20.12 -5.15 -5.27
N HIS A 50 -19.67 -6.06 -4.42
CA HIS A 50 -18.44 -5.95 -3.66
C HIS A 50 -17.74 -7.31 -3.52
N HIS A 51 -16.48 -7.27 -3.12
CA HIS A 51 -15.77 -8.43 -2.58
C HIS A 51 -15.48 -8.17 -1.11
N LEU A 52 -15.48 -9.25 -0.34
CA LEU A 52 -15.22 -9.23 1.08
C LEU A 52 -14.27 -10.38 1.40
N TYR A 53 -13.04 -10.05 1.80
CA TYR A 53 -12.03 -11.02 2.19
C TYR A 53 -11.86 -10.96 3.70
N ALA A 54 -12.39 -11.98 4.37
CA ALA A 54 -12.32 -12.15 5.82
C ALA A 54 -11.70 -13.50 6.20
N GLY A 55 -11.21 -14.29 5.22
CA GLY A 55 -10.54 -15.55 5.46
C GLY A 55 -9.17 -15.36 6.07
N GLY A 56 -8.87 -16.12 7.14
CA GLY A 56 -7.56 -16.08 7.81
C GLY A 56 -7.38 -14.93 8.81
N ILE A 57 -8.46 -14.21 9.15
CA ILE A 57 -8.44 -13.21 10.21
C ILE A 57 -8.29 -13.87 11.57
N ASP A 58 -7.37 -13.35 12.38
CA ASP A 58 -7.18 -13.70 13.78
C ASP A 58 -7.99 -12.76 14.66
N THR A 59 -9.14 -13.24 15.12
CA THR A 59 -10.04 -12.47 16.00
C THR A 59 -9.59 -12.42 17.46
N SER A 60 -8.45 -13.04 17.80
CA SER A 60 -7.83 -12.86 19.14
C SER A 60 -7.05 -11.55 19.25
N ARG A 61 -6.83 -10.88 18.11
CA ARG A 61 -6.15 -9.59 17.98
C ARG A 61 -7.12 -8.53 17.44
N PRO A 62 -6.85 -7.23 17.65
CA PRO A 62 -7.57 -6.17 16.96
C PRO A 62 -7.55 -6.38 15.44
N VAL A 63 -8.74 -6.37 14.84
CA VAL A 63 -8.96 -6.57 13.41
C VAL A 63 -9.14 -5.22 12.74
N GLY A 64 -8.36 -4.91 11.71
CA GLY A 64 -8.54 -3.68 10.94
C GLY A 64 -9.53 -3.84 9.77
N LEU A 65 -9.84 -2.73 9.11
CA LEU A 65 -10.59 -2.73 7.84
C LEU A 65 -9.79 -1.98 6.78
N LEU A 66 -9.50 -2.65 5.67
CA LEU A 66 -8.98 -2.01 4.47
C LEU A 66 -10.10 -1.95 3.43
N VAL A 67 -10.41 -0.76 2.94
CA VAL A 67 -11.30 -0.56 1.80
C VAL A 67 -10.43 -0.23 0.60
N TYR A 68 -10.63 -0.88 -0.54
CA TYR A 68 -9.92 -0.55 -1.78
C TYR A 68 -10.91 -0.34 -2.93
N ALA A 69 -11.10 0.91 -3.35
CA ALA A 69 -11.90 1.27 -4.51
C ALA A 69 -11.03 1.33 -5.78
N ASP A 70 -11.35 0.48 -6.76
CA ASP A 70 -10.57 0.41 -7.99
C ASP A 70 -10.83 1.62 -8.91
N GLY A 71 -9.95 1.79 -9.90
CA GLY A 71 -10.04 2.86 -10.89
C GLY A 71 -11.07 2.58 -12.00
N THR A 72 -11.13 3.50 -12.96
CA THR A 72 -12.08 3.41 -14.08
C THR A 72 -11.89 2.12 -14.88
N GLY A 73 -12.99 1.41 -15.14
CA GLY A 73 -12.99 0.09 -15.77
C GLY A 73 -12.90 -1.08 -14.77
N GLU A 74 -12.51 -0.81 -13.52
CA GLU A 74 -12.57 -1.75 -12.39
C GLU A 74 -11.93 -3.11 -12.67
N TYR A 75 -10.82 -3.13 -13.41
CA TYR A 75 -10.21 -4.39 -13.87
C TYR A 75 -9.82 -5.32 -12.71
N GLY A 76 -9.29 -4.77 -11.61
CA GLY A 76 -8.92 -5.54 -10.43
C GLY A 76 -10.13 -6.13 -9.73
N PHE A 77 -11.24 -5.38 -9.65
CA PHE A 77 -12.52 -5.90 -9.16
C PHE A 77 -13.06 -7.02 -10.05
N GLU A 78 -13.09 -6.84 -11.38
CA GLU A 78 -13.63 -7.85 -12.30
C GLU A 78 -12.73 -9.10 -12.40
N ASN A 79 -11.44 -8.97 -12.05
CA ASN A 79 -10.45 -10.04 -12.13
C ASN A 79 -9.75 -10.24 -10.77
N PRO A 80 -10.48 -10.69 -9.72
CA PRO A 80 -9.98 -10.68 -8.34
C PRO A 80 -8.77 -11.59 -8.08
N SER A 81 -8.53 -12.58 -8.94
CA SER A 81 -7.36 -13.46 -8.87
C SER A 81 -6.13 -12.93 -9.63
N ALA A 82 -6.28 -11.86 -10.42
CA ALA A 82 -5.19 -11.32 -11.21
C ALA A 82 -4.18 -10.56 -10.34
N GLY A 83 -2.90 -10.77 -10.62
CA GLY A 83 -1.78 -10.03 -10.04
C GLY A 83 -1.73 -8.55 -10.41
N TYR A 84 -2.73 -8.04 -11.12
CA TYR A 84 -2.86 -6.62 -11.44
C TYR A 84 -3.06 -5.77 -10.19
N ALA A 85 -3.98 -6.17 -9.30
CA ALA A 85 -4.31 -5.41 -8.08
C ALA A 85 -4.59 -6.33 -6.89
N LEU A 86 -5.63 -7.16 -6.97
CA LEU A 86 -6.13 -7.89 -5.80
C LEU A 86 -5.37 -9.19 -5.54
N GLY A 87 -5.11 -9.98 -6.58
CA GLY A 87 -4.49 -11.30 -6.50
C GLY A 87 -2.97 -11.26 -6.45
N GLY A 88 -2.36 -12.42 -6.21
CA GLY A 88 -0.90 -12.56 -6.04
C GLY A 88 -0.44 -12.33 -4.60
N VAL A 89 0.84 -12.58 -4.34
CA VAL A 89 1.40 -12.44 -2.97
C VAL A 89 1.60 -11.01 -2.53
N ASP A 90 1.76 -10.11 -3.49
CA ASP A 90 1.89 -8.68 -3.23
C ASP A 90 0.59 -7.93 -3.60
N GLY A 91 -0.48 -8.68 -3.87
CA GLY A 91 -1.80 -8.14 -4.12
C GLY A 91 -2.48 -7.63 -2.84
N VAL A 92 -3.45 -6.75 -3.01
CA VAL A 92 -4.17 -6.10 -1.88
C VAL A 92 -4.80 -7.14 -0.92
N VAL A 93 -5.26 -8.28 -1.43
CA VAL A 93 -5.84 -9.37 -0.60
C VAL A 93 -4.79 -9.96 0.34
N ALA A 94 -3.57 -10.21 -0.15
CA ALA A 94 -2.51 -10.79 0.66
C ALA A 94 -2.01 -9.80 1.72
N VAL A 95 -1.89 -8.52 1.36
CA VAL A 95 -1.50 -7.43 2.26
C VAL A 95 -2.50 -7.26 3.41
N ALA A 96 -3.81 -7.24 3.11
CA ALA A 96 -4.85 -7.12 4.13
C ALA A 96 -4.77 -8.28 5.14
N LYS A 97 -4.59 -9.51 4.65
CA LYS A 97 -4.46 -10.71 5.52
C LYS A 97 -3.22 -10.63 6.41
N ARG A 98 -2.06 -10.23 5.87
CA ARG A 98 -0.83 -10.05 6.67
C ARG A 98 -0.99 -9.02 7.79
N ASN A 99 -1.80 -7.99 7.56
CA ASN A 99 -2.06 -6.92 8.51
C ASN A 99 -3.25 -7.19 9.46
N ASN A 100 -3.80 -8.42 9.45
CA ASN A 100 -5.01 -8.80 10.19
C ASN A 100 -6.19 -7.85 9.92
N MET A 101 -6.47 -7.59 8.64
CA MET A 101 -7.53 -6.67 8.21
C MET A 101 -8.55 -7.40 7.34
N VAL A 102 -9.84 -7.17 7.62
CA VAL A 102 -10.89 -7.47 6.65
C VAL A 102 -10.68 -6.55 5.45
N LEU A 103 -10.73 -7.10 4.23
CA LEU A 103 -10.66 -6.30 3.00
C LEU A 103 -12.05 -6.21 2.35
N LEU A 104 -12.48 -4.98 2.12
CA LEU A 104 -13.66 -4.64 1.33
C LEU A 104 -13.23 -4.03 -0.01
N VAL A 105 -13.66 -4.62 -1.11
CA VAL A 105 -13.43 -4.07 -2.46
C VAL A 105 -14.79 -3.80 -3.11
N PRO A 106 -15.30 -2.56 -3.09
CA PRO A 106 -16.56 -2.22 -3.73
C PRO A 106 -16.37 -2.03 -5.25
N SER A 107 -17.46 -2.24 -5.99
CA SER A 107 -17.62 -1.70 -7.34
C SER A 107 -18.50 -0.46 -7.33
N SER A 108 -18.28 0.44 -8.27
CA SER A 108 -19.04 1.65 -8.50
C SER A 108 -20.47 1.29 -8.92
N PRO A 109 -21.48 1.98 -8.36
CA PRO A 109 -22.83 1.90 -8.89
C PRO A 109 -22.94 2.39 -10.35
N ASN A 110 -22.00 3.20 -10.85
CA ASN A 110 -21.97 3.62 -12.24
C ASN A 110 -21.37 2.55 -13.15
N ARG A 111 -22.22 1.62 -13.62
CA ARG A 111 -21.80 0.54 -14.51
C ARG A 111 -21.56 0.94 -15.96
N ALA A 112 -21.94 2.15 -16.38
CA ALA A 112 -21.74 2.61 -17.75
C ALA A 112 -20.26 2.97 -18.03
N CYS A 113 -19.58 3.57 -17.06
CA CYS A 113 -18.14 3.84 -17.15
C CYS A 113 -17.29 2.97 -16.20
N GLN A 114 -17.92 2.27 -15.24
CA GLN A 114 -17.23 1.61 -14.12
C GLN A 114 -16.27 2.59 -13.44
N CYS A 115 -16.79 3.76 -13.06
CA CYS A 115 -16.01 4.88 -12.53
C CYS A 115 -16.77 5.55 -11.39
N TRP A 116 -16.06 6.23 -10.50
CA TRP A 116 -16.65 6.78 -9.27
C TRP A 116 -16.93 8.28 -9.35
N GLU A 117 -16.24 9.01 -10.22
CA GLU A 117 -16.24 10.47 -10.25
C GLU A 117 -17.33 11.07 -11.16
N ARG A 118 -18.08 10.25 -11.89
CA ARG A 118 -19.10 10.67 -12.87
C ARG A 118 -20.46 10.06 -12.57
N GLY A 119 -21.53 10.79 -12.87
CA GLY A 119 -22.90 10.37 -12.53
C GLY A 119 -23.33 11.03 -11.22
N ASP A 120 -23.48 10.23 -10.17
CA ASP A 120 -23.79 10.71 -8.81
C ASP A 120 -22.69 10.32 -7.81
N PRO A 121 -21.50 10.95 -7.88
CA PRO A 121 -20.38 10.61 -7.00
C PRO A 121 -20.71 10.78 -5.51
N THR A 122 -21.61 11.70 -5.17
CA THR A 122 -22.12 11.90 -3.81
C THR A 122 -22.95 10.71 -3.33
N GLY A 123 -23.90 10.25 -4.13
CA GLY A 123 -24.71 9.08 -3.79
C GLY A 123 -23.89 7.77 -3.79
N TYR A 124 -22.84 7.68 -4.61
CA TYR A 124 -21.93 6.53 -4.58
C TYR A 124 -21.08 6.50 -3.30
N ALA A 125 -20.65 7.67 -2.81
CA ALA A 125 -20.02 7.80 -1.50
C ALA A 125 -20.98 7.40 -0.37
N ASP A 126 -22.23 7.87 -0.40
CA ASP A 126 -23.27 7.48 0.58
C ASP A 126 -23.52 5.95 0.56
N HIS A 127 -23.54 5.34 -0.64
CA HIS A 127 -23.67 3.89 -0.79
C HIS A 127 -22.50 3.12 -0.20
N LEU A 128 -21.26 3.58 -0.46
CA LEU A 128 -20.06 2.95 0.09
C LEU A 128 -19.97 3.11 1.61
N ALA A 129 -20.32 4.27 2.15
CA ALA A 129 -20.41 4.47 3.60
C ALA A 129 -21.41 3.50 4.23
N ALA A 130 -22.60 3.32 3.64
CA ALA A 130 -23.58 2.35 4.11
C ALA A 130 -23.06 0.89 4.03
N LEU A 131 -22.28 0.56 3.01
CA LEU A 131 -21.64 -0.76 2.88
C LEU A 131 -20.58 -0.96 3.97
N ILE A 132 -19.73 0.03 4.24
CA ILE A 132 -18.72 -0.01 5.31
C ILE A 132 -19.39 -0.19 6.67
N GLU A 133 -20.46 0.55 6.96
CA GLU A 133 -21.22 0.38 8.20
C GLU A 133 -21.84 -1.02 8.33
N SER A 134 -22.27 -1.63 7.22
CA SER A 134 -22.73 -3.03 7.23
C SER A 134 -21.60 -4.02 7.58
N VAL A 135 -20.36 -3.71 7.20
CA VAL A 135 -19.17 -4.48 7.58
C VAL A 135 -18.83 -4.27 9.05
N HIS A 136 -18.89 -3.03 9.56
CA HIS A 136 -18.73 -2.71 10.98
C HIS A 136 -19.76 -3.45 11.87
N GLY A 137 -21.01 -3.58 11.43
CA GLY A 137 -22.02 -4.35 12.15
C GLY A 137 -21.81 -5.88 12.11
N ARG A 138 -21.00 -6.37 11.18
CA ARG A 138 -20.75 -7.81 10.96
C ARG A 138 -19.45 -8.28 11.61
N TYR A 139 -18.40 -7.48 11.56
CA TYR A 139 -17.09 -7.81 12.11
C TYR A 139 -16.72 -6.82 13.20
N ASP A 140 -16.06 -7.30 14.25
CA ASP A 140 -15.57 -6.44 15.33
C ASP A 140 -14.27 -5.76 14.88
N ILE A 141 -14.43 -4.62 14.20
CA ILE A 141 -13.34 -3.84 13.62
C ILE A 141 -12.84 -2.83 14.64
N ASP A 142 -11.54 -2.74 14.82
CA ASP A 142 -10.90 -1.64 15.53
C ASP A 142 -10.93 -0.39 14.66
N ARG A 143 -11.70 0.62 15.07
CA ARG A 143 -11.93 1.84 14.29
C ARG A 143 -10.69 2.71 14.12
N ASP A 144 -9.67 2.52 14.94
CA ASP A 144 -8.36 3.17 14.79
C ASP A 144 -7.48 2.48 13.73
N ARG A 145 -7.98 1.38 13.15
CA ARG A 145 -7.30 0.57 12.11
C ARG A 145 -8.14 0.48 10.84
N VAL A 146 -8.87 1.54 10.51
CA VAL A 146 -9.64 1.66 9.25
C VAL A 146 -8.83 2.45 8.24
N TRP A 147 -8.66 1.89 7.03
CA TRP A 147 -7.93 2.51 5.93
C TRP A 147 -8.78 2.54 4.66
N LEU A 148 -8.97 3.74 4.11
CA LEU A 148 -9.69 3.97 2.85
C LEU A 148 -8.67 4.17 1.72
N SER A 149 -8.55 3.17 0.86
CA SER A 149 -7.67 3.20 -0.30
C SER A 149 -8.45 3.29 -1.60
N GLY A 150 -7.87 3.95 -2.60
CA GLY A 150 -8.43 3.94 -3.94
C GLY A 150 -7.42 4.29 -5.02
N TYR A 151 -7.66 3.80 -6.22
CA TYR A 151 -6.85 4.08 -7.41
C TYR A 151 -7.62 4.94 -8.42
N SER A 152 -6.98 5.95 -9.00
CA SER A 152 -7.54 6.77 -10.10
C SER A 152 -8.93 7.36 -9.78
N SER A 153 -10.02 6.91 -10.40
CA SER A 153 -11.37 7.34 -10.02
C SER A 153 -11.76 6.94 -8.60
N GLY A 154 -11.29 5.79 -8.10
CA GLY A 154 -11.40 5.40 -6.69
C GLY A 154 -10.57 6.30 -5.77
N ALA A 155 -9.41 6.80 -6.20
CA ALA A 155 -8.66 7.82 -5.47
C ALA A 155 -9.46 9.12 -5.34
N GLN A 156 -10.10 9.54 -6.44
CA GLN A 156 -11.01 10.69 -6.45
C GLN A 156 -12.22 10.46 -5.53
N LEU A 157 -12.84 9.28 -5.54
CA LEU A 157 -13.91 8.94 -4.60
C LEU A 157 -13.48 9.18 -3.16
N THR A 158 -12.35 8.59 -2.76
CA THR A 158 -11.88 8.55 -1.38
C THR A 158 -11.70 9.96 -0.80
N THR A 159 -10.91 10.82 -1.44
CA THR A 159 -10.56 12.13 -0.87
C THR A 159 -11.51 13.24 -1.27
N ARG A 160 -12.21 13.12 -2.41
CA ARG A 160 -13.07 14.20 -2.91
C ARG A 160 -14.51 14.09 -2.45
N PHE A 161 -14.98 12.88 -2.15
CA PHE A 161 -16.39 12.62 -1.87
C PHE A 161 -16.60 11.83 -0.57
N LEU A 162 -15.98 10.66 -0.41
CA LEU A 162 -16.25 9.76 0.72
C LEU A 162 -15.78 10.34 2.05
N PHE A 163 -14.47 10.56 2.22
CA PHE A 163 -13.92 11.06 3.49
C PHE A 163 -14.48 12.43 3.92
N PRO A 164 -14.57 13.46 3.05
CA PRO A 164 -15.09 14.77 3.48
C PRO A 164 -16.58 14.75 3.85
N ARG A 165 -17.34 13.77 3.35
CA ARG A 165 -18.78 13.62 3.61
C ARG A 165 -19.09 12.67 4.75
N HIS A 166 -18.23 11.69 4.97
CA HIS A 166 -18.32 10.68 6.02
C HIS A 166 -17.04 10.60 6.86
N PRO A 167 -16.58 11.72 7.46
CA PRO A 167 -15.37 11.71 8.28
C PRO A 167 -15.49 10.78 9.49
N GLU A 168 -16.72 10.50 9.95
CA GLU A 168 -17.03 9.59 11.05
C GLU A 168 -16.61 8.13 10.80
N LEU A 169 -16.37 7.74 9.54
CA LEU A 169 -15.86 6.40 9.21
C LEU A 169 -14.47 6.15 9.79
N LEU A 170 -13.72 7.22 10.11
CA LEU A 170 -12.39 7.14 10.68
C LEU A 170 -12.37 7.73 12.10
N THR A 171 -11.75 7.00 13.02
CA THR A 171 -11.32 7.55 14.33
C THR A 171 -9.80 7.55 14.46
N GLY A 172 -9.12 6.71 13.67
CA GLY A 172 -7.70 6.71 13.38
C GLY A 172 -7.46 6.07 12.01
N GLY A 173 -6.26 5.55 11.76
CA GLY A 173 -5.91 4.96 10.47
C GLY A 173 -5.77 6.04 9.41
N GLY A 174 -6.44 5.88 8.25
CA GLY A 174 -6.42 6.96 7.27
C GLY A 174 -6.75 6.65 5.82
N THR A 175 -6.17 7.40 4.90
CA THR A 175 -6.41 7.26 3.46
C THR A 175 -5.13 6.96 2.68
N ILE A 176 -5.22 6.09 1.67
CA ILE A 176 -4.10 5.75 0.77
C ILE A 176 -4.59 5.85 -0.67
N VAL A 177 -4.34 6.98 -1.33
CA VAL A 177 -4.82 7.21 -2.69
C VAL A 177 -3.68 7.11 -3.70
N ILE A 178 -3.96 6.39 -4.80
CA ILE A 178 -2.98 6.06 -5.84
C ILE A 178 -3.42 6.69 -7.16
N GLY A 179 -2.57 7.48 -7.81
CA GLY A 179 -2.84 8.07 -9.12
C GLY A 179 -3.96 9.12 -9.13
N GLY A 180 -3.95 10.06 -8.17
CA GLY A 180 -4.96 11.12 -8.07
C GLY A 180 -5.33 11.45 -6.62
N GLY A 181 -6.58 11.88 -6.41
CA GLY A 181 -7.12 12.15 -5.08
C GLY A 181 -7.10 13.61 -4.66
N GLY A 182 -7.51 14.52 -5.55
CA GLY A 182 -7.56 15.96 -5.29
C GLY A 182 -8.47 16.42 -4.13
N ALA A 183 -8.60 17.74 -3.99
CA ALA A 183 -9.36 18.36 -2.90
C ALA A 183 -10.87 18.01 -2.91
N PRO A 184 -11.58 18.07 -1.77
CA PRO A 184 -13.02 17.87 -1.69
C PRO A 184 -13.84 18.57 -2.78
N ALA A 185 -14.77 17.83 -3.37
CA ALA A 185 -15.77 18.33 -4.32
C ALA A 185 -17.15 18.51 -3.67
N VAL A 186 -17.25 18.18 -2.39
CA VAL A 186 -18.45 18.31 -1.55
C VAL A 186 -18.16 19.29 -0.42
N ALA A 187 -19.21 19.77 0.23
CA ALA A 187 -19.04 20.47 1.50
C ALA A 187 -18.34 19.54 2.48
N ALA A 188 -17.19 19.99 2.99
CA ALA A 188 -16.47 19.32 4.07
C ALA A 188 -16.77 20.09 5.36
N ASP A 189 -17.38 19.41 6.32
CA ASP A 189 -17.63 20.00 7.64
C ASP A 189 -16.30 20.30 8.36
N ALA A 190 -16.37 21.12 9.41
CA ALA A 190 -15.20 21.36 10.25
C ALA A 190 -14.81 20.05 10.94
N PHE A 191 -13.71 19.43 10.50
CA PHE A 191 -13.21 18.21 11.09
C PHE A 191 -12.86 18.39 12.57
N PRO A 192 -13.16 17.42 13.45
CA PRO A 192 -12.69 17.44 14.84
C PRO A 192 -11.16 17.49 14.94
N ALA A 193 -10.64 18.09 16.00
CA ALA A 193 -9.18 18.17 16.21
C ALA A 193 -8.53 16.79 16.41
N SER A 194 -9.23 15.85 17.07
CA SER A 194 -8.79 14.47 17.21
C SER A 194 -8.64 13.79 15.85
N LEU A 195 -9.65 13.89 14.99
CA LEU A 195 -9.61 13.29 13.65
C LEU A 195 -8.38 13.75 12.86
N ARG A 196 -8.05 15.05 12.91
CA ARG A 196 -6.86 15.58 12.22
C ARG A 196 -5.54 15.06 12.78
N ALA A 197 -5.48 14.78 14.08
CA ALA A 197 -4.29 14.29 14.75
C ALA A 197 -4.10 12.78 14.55
N ASP A 198 -5.20 12.04 14.44
CA ASP A 198 -5.22 10.57 14.49
C ASP A 198 -5.36 9.93 13.09
N VAL A 199 -5.76 10.70 12.07
CA VAL A 199 -5.86 10.25 10.67
C VAL A 199 -4.66 10.71 9.85
N HIS A 200 -4.01 9.76 9.18
CA HIS A 200 -2.94 10.01 8.22
C HIS A 200 -3.42 9.87 6.77
N MET A 201 -3.08 10.83 5.92
CA MET A 201 -3.48 10.82 4.52
C MET A 201 -2.26 10.71 3.60
N HIS A 202 -2.21 9.66 2.78
CA HIS A 202 -1.10 9.38 1.87
C HIS A 202 -1.51 9.43 0.39
N TRP A 203 -0.67 10.08 -0.41
CA TRP A 203 -0.78 10.13 -1.87
C TRP A 203 0.40 9.44 -2.55
N ASP A 204 0.17 8.40 -3.35
CA ASP A 204 1.19 7.88 -4.29
C ASP A 204 0.74 8.21 -5.71
N THR A 205 1.44 9.09 -6.40
CA THR A 205 1.12 9.43 -7.79
C THR A 205 2.38 9.63 -8.59
N GLY A 206 2.52 8.90 -9.70
CA GLY A 206 3.73 8.92 -10.52
C GLY A 206 4.10 10.33 -10.99
N ALA A 207 5.40 10.65 -11.02
CA ALA A 207 5.86 11.98 -11.40
C ALA A 207 5.57 12.34 -12.87
N LEU A 208 5.28 11.34 -13.72
CA LEU A 208 4.85 11.51 -15.11
C LEU A 208 3.33 11.42 -15.28
N ASP A 209 2.57 11.27 -14.20
CA ASP A 209 1.10 11.27 -14.20
C ASP A 209 0.54 12.70 -14.30
N THR A 210 1.17 13.48 -15.18
CA THR A 210 0.92 14.89 -15.45
C THR A 210 0.27 15.11 -16.81
N ASP A 211 -0.14 14.04 -17.49
CA ASP A 211 -0.41 14.02 -18.92
C ASP A 211 -1.46 15.08 -19.33
N THR A 212 -0.97 16.02 -20.14
CA THR A 212 -1.66 17.00 -20.98
C THR A 212 -1.68 16.58 -22.47
N ASN A 213 -1.34 15.32 -22.78
CA ASN A 213 -1.08 14.77 -24.12
C ASN A 213 -1.94 13.55 -24.53
N GLY A 214 -2.97 13.19 -23.76
CA GLY A 214 -4.05 12.29 -24.18
C GLY A 214 -3.68 10.81 -24.37
N SER A 215 -2.60 10.30 -23.76
CA SER A 215 -2.15 8.91 -24.00
C SER A 215 -2.79 7.88 -23.06
N ALA A 216 -3.40 8.31 -21.95
CA ALA A 216 -4.18 7.46 -21.05
C ALA A 216 -5.70 7.66 -21.28
N PRO A 217 -6.53 6.60 -21.27
CA PRO A 217 -7.98 6.74 -21.26
C PRO A 217 -8.41 7.58 -20.04
N GLY A 218 -8.69 8.87 -20.25
CA GLY A 218 -9.08 9.80 -19.20
C GLY A 218 -8.43 11.18 -19.28
N GLY A 219 -7.20 11.32 -19.81
CA GLY A 219 -6.54 12.63 -20.00
C GLY A 219 -6.47 13.51 -18.74
N LEU A 220 -6.44 12.89 -17.55
CA LEU A 220 -6.43 13.61 -16.27
C LEU A 220 -4.98 13.78 -15.82
N ASN A 221 -4.57 15.03 -15.61
CA ASN A 221 -3.37 15.35 -14.84
C ASN A 221 -3.64 14.98 -13.37
N SER A 222 -3.35 13.72 -13.02
CA SER A 222 -3.59 13.13 -11.70
C SER A 222 -2.55 13.56 -10.66
N LEU A 223 -1.42 14.14 -11.06
CA LEU A 223 -0.44 14.69 -10.13
C LEU A 223 -0.77 16.13 -9.73
N SER A 224 -0.70 17.06 -10.68
CA SER A 224 -0.72 18.50 -10.45
C SER A 224 -1.95 19.22 -11.02
N GLY A 225 -2.87 18.46 -11.63
CA GLY A 225 -4.11 19.00 -12.16
C GLY A 225 -5.09 19.40 -11.06
N PRO A 226 -6.24 20.02 -11.42
CA PRO A 226 -7.25 20.44 -10.45
C PRO A 226 -7.86 19.30 -9.63
N TYR A 227 -7.70 18.05 -10.09
CA TYR A 227 -8.14 16.83 -9.40
C TYR A 227 -6.95 15.99 -8.90
N GLY A 228 -5.75 16.53 -9.02
CA GLY A 228 -4.50 15.82 -8.78
C GLY A 228 -4.11 15.73 -7.31
N ALA A 229 -3.20 14.81 -7.05
CA ALA A 229 -2.67 14.51 -5.72
C ALA A 229 -2.16 15.74 -4.98
N GLU A 230 -1.36 16.60 -5.63
CA GLU A 230 -0.77 17.79 -4.99
C GLU A 230 -1.84 18.75 -4.46
N VAL A 231 -2.95 18.92 -5.21
CA VAL A 231 -4.07 19.78 -4.80
C VAL A 231 -4.83 19.19 -3.62
N GLY A 232 -5.00 17.86 -3.60
CA GLY A 232 -5.64 17.15 -2.49
C GLY A 232 -4.82 17.23 -1.22
N GLU A 233 -3.55 16.85 -1.31
CA GLU A 233 -2.62 16.88 -0.19
C GLU A 233 -2.56 18.27 0.44
N ALA A 234 -2.32 19.31 -0.37
CA ALA A 234 -2.23 20.69 0.11
C ALA A 234 -3.51 21.11 0.86
N TRP A 235 -4.70 20.76 0.32
CA TRP A 235 -5.96 21.14 0.94
C TRP A 235 -6.17 20.53 2.34
N TYR A 236 -5.78 19.26 2.51
CA TYR A 236 -5.88 18.55 3.79
C TYR A 236 -4.78 18.94 4.77
N ALA A 237 -3.55 19.14 4.28
CA ALA A 237 -2.43 19.66 5.07
C ALA A 237 -2.74 21.06 5.64
N ASP A 238 -3.30 21.97 4.82
CA ASP A 238 -3.73 23.31 5.24
C ASP A 238 -4.83 23.28 6.32
N ARG A 239 -5.52 22.15 6.46
CA ARG A 239 -6.53 21.93 7.49
C ARG A 239 -5.98 21.23 8.72
N GLY A 240 -4.70 20.87 8.73
CA GLY A 240 -4.00 20.30 9.88
C GLY A 240 -4.02 18.77 9.95
N PHE A 241 -4.36 18.08 8.86
CA PHE A 241 -4.17 16.63 8.78
C PHE A 241 -2.68 16.29 8.64
N GLN A 242 -2.31 15.12 9.15
CA GLN A 242 -1.02 14.51 8.83
C GLN A 242 -1.06 14.01 7.39
N THR A 243 -0.13 14.49 6.56
CA THR A 243 -0.04 14.07 5.15
C THR A 243 1.34 13.55 4.80
N SER A 244 1.40 12.75 3.75
CA SER A 244 2.65 12.34 3.10
C SER A 244 2.37 12.00 1.64
N HIS A 245 3.41 11.97 0.82
CA HIS A 245 3.29 11.55 -0.56
C HIS A 245 4.51 10.79 -1.06
N GLU A 246 4.33 10.06 -2.15
CA GLU A 246 5.38 9.56 -3.01
C GLU A 246 5.08 9.89 -4.48
N HIS A 247 6.06 10.52 -5.13
CA HIS A 247 6.01 10.85 -6.55
C HIS A 247 7.13 10.15 -7.31
N PRO A 248 7.02 8.83 -7.55
CA PRO A 248 8.12 8.06 -8.12
C PRO A 248 8.49 8.55 -9.51
N ALA A 249 9.78 8.82 -9.70
CA ALA A 249 10.33 9.30 -10.96
C ALA A 249 10.18 8.26 -12.07
N GLY A 250 9.83 8.71 -13.29
CA GLY A 250 9.66 7.83 -14.45
C GLY A 250 8.37 7.00 -14.43
N VAL A 251 7.52 7.15 -13.42
CA VAL A 251 6.24 6.44 -13.30
C VAL A 251 5.09 7.33 -13.76
N GLY A 252 4.20 6.79 -14.59
CA GLY A 252 2.95 7.45 -15.00
C GLY A 252 1.73 6.89 -14.26
N HIS A 253 0.55 7.00 -14.87
CA HIS A 253 -0.72 6.59 -14.25
C HIS A 253 -0.80 5.08 -13.95
N ALA A 254 -0.23 4.24 -14.80
CA ALA A 254 -0.35 2.78 -14.68
C ALA A 254 0.52 2.23 -13.52
N ARG A 255 -0.12 1.56 -12.56
CA ARG A 255 0.52 0.99 -11.34
C ARG A 255 0.32 -0.53 -11.19
N ASN A 256 0.22 -1.23 -12.31
CA ASN A 256 -0.05 -2.66 -12.37
C ASN A 256 0.89 -3.46 -11.46
N GLY A 257 0.32 -4.27 -10.57
CA GLY A 257 1.05 -5.15 -9.65
C GLY A 257 1.70 -4.45 -8.46
N GLN A 258 1.50 -3.14 -8.28
CA GLN A 258 2.16 -2.37 -7.21
C GLN A 258 1.21 -1.98 -6.08
N PHE A 259 -0.11 -2.08 -6.28
CA PHE A 259 -1.11 -1.55 -5.34
C PHE A 259 -0.95 -2.09 -3.91
N GLY A 260 -0.79 -3.40 -3.74
CA GLY A 260 -0.60 -3.99 -2.41
C GLY A 260 0.71 -3.54 -1.76
N THR A 261 1.82 -3.54 -2.48
CA THR A 261 3.12 -3.07 -1.96
C THR A 261 3.07 -1.60 -1.52
N ILE A 262 2.41 -0.74 -2.29
CA ILE A 262 2.24 0.69 -1.92
C ILE A 262 1.43 0.78 -0.62
N ILE A 263 0.29 0.09 -0.54
CA ILE A 263 -0.55 0.08 0.66
C ILE A 263 0.23 -0.44 1.86
N GLU A 264 0.94 -1.56 1.73
CA GLU A 264 1.72 -2.16 2.82
C GLU A 264 2.80 -1.21 3.34
N GLY A 265 3.56 -0.58 2.45
CA GLY A 265 4.60 0.38 2.86
C GLY A 265 4.04 1.62 3.57
N VAL A 266 2.79 1.99 3.34
CA VAL A 266 2.12 3.06 4.09
C VAL A 266 1.62 2.54 5.44
N LEU A 267 1.01 1.36 5.48
CA LEU A 267 0.58 0.72 6.73
C LEU A 267 1.77 0.53 7.69
N ASP A 268 2.91 0.06 7.21
CA ASP A 268 4.11 -0.15 8.02
C ASP A 268 4.65 1.14 8.65
N ARG A 269 4.48 2.28 7.97
CA ARG A 269 4.95 3.59 8.45
C ARG A 269 3.95 4.29 9.36
N HIS A 270 2.66 4.10 9.13
CA HIS A 270 1.62 4.99 9.66
C HIS A 270 0.49 4.29 10.39
N ALA A 271 0.34 2.97 10.28
CA ALA A 271 -0.68 2.26 11.04
C ALA A 271 -0.31 2.20 12.52
N THR A 272 -1.30 2.44 13.39
CA THR A 272 -1.14 2.31 14.83
C THR A 272 -0.66 0.90 15.19
N PRO A 273 0.50 0.76 15.85
CA PRO A 273 0.98 -0.54 16.32
C PRO A 273 -0.02 -1.14 17.31
N ILE A 274 -0.27 -2.43 17.21
CA ILE A 274 -1.14 -3.13 18.18
C ILE A 274 -0.36 -3.28 19.48
N ALA A 275 -0.82 -2.62 20.55
CA ALA A 275 -0.20 -2.71 21.86
C ALA A 275 -0.14 -4.16 22.37
N GLY A 276 1.03 -4.64 22.75
CA GLY A 276 1.23 -6.01 23.24
C GLY A 276 1.33 -7.08 22.14
N PHE A 277 1.20 -6.69 20.88
CA PHE A 277 1.44 -7.55 19.73
C PHE A 277 2.40 -6.82 18.79
N GLU A 278 3.71 -7.06 18.94
CA GLU A 278 4.64 -6.78 17.85
C GLU A 278 4.08 -7.47 16.58
N PRO A 279 4.10 -6.79 15.41
CA PRO A 279 3.94 -7.51 14.16
C PRO A 279 4.91 -8.68 14.24
N ALA A 280 4.44 -9.90 13.95
CA ALA A 280 5.39 -10.99 13.81
C ALA A 280 6.40 -10.49 12.77
N ALA A 281 7.64 -10.26 13.19
CA ALA A 281 8.76 -10.04 12.29
C ALA A 281 9.01 -11.37 11.58
N GLY A 282 8.07 -11.77 10.73
CA GLY A 282 8.40 -12.55 9.58
C GLY A 282 9.39 -11.71 8.78
N PRO A 283 10.47 -12.29 8.26
CA PRO A 283 11.41 -11.51 7.48
C PRO A 283 10.67 -10.86 6.31
N GLN A 284 11.01 -9.60 6.05
CA GLN A 284 10.41 -8.86 4.95
C GLN A 284 10.65 -9.66 3.65
N PRO A 285 9.64 -9.83 2.76
CA PRO A 285 9.83 -10.53 1.50
C PRO A 285 11.04 -9.96 0.75
N TRP A 286 11.93 -10.85 0.30
CA TRP A 286 13.17 -10.46 -0.39
C TRP A 286 14.19 -9.69 0.45
N GLU A 287 14.01 -9.57 1.76
CA GLU A 287 15.09 -9.17 2.66
C GLU A 287 16.24 -10.16 2.51
N HIS A 288 17.44 -9.63 2.33
CA HIS A 288 18.59 -10.45 2.04
C HIS A 288 19.89 -9.87 2.56
N THR A 289 20.80 -10.78 2.89
CA THR A 289 22.18 -10.44 3.25
C THR A 289 23.11 -10.93 2.15
N VAL A 290 24.05 -10.07 1.75
CA VAL A 290 25.06 -10.38 0.73
C VAL A 290 26.39 -10.62 1.43
N THR A 291 26.92 -11.84 1.33
CA THR A 291 28.20 -12.23 1.93
C THR A 291 29.21 -12.56 0.82
N PRO A 292 30.08 -11.61 0.44
CA PRO A 292 31.13 -11.87 -0.53
C PRO A 292 32.19 -12.82 0.02
N THR A 293 32.78 -13.61 -0.87
CA THR A 293 34.02 -14.35 -0.62
C THR A 293 35.10 -13.87 -1.58
N ARG A 294 36.31 -14.41 -1.45
CA ARG A 294 37.41 -14.09 -2.37
C ARG A 294 37.08 -14.37 -3.85
N VAL A 295 36.28 -15.39 -4.14
CA VAL A 295 36.01 -15.86 -5.52
C VAL A 295 34.53 -16.12 -5.78
N GLY A 296 33.64 -15.48 -5.03
CA GLY A 296 32.23 -15.82 -5.04
C GLY A 296 31.37 -14.94 -4.13
N VAL A 297 30.09 -15.29 -4.01
CA VAL A 297 29.13 -14.62 -3.13
C VAL A 297 28.06 -15.61 -2.68
N THR A 298 27.60 -15.45 -1.44
CA THR A 298 26.38 -16.08 -0.93
C THR A 298 25.37 -14.99 -0.62
N VAL A 299 24.18 -15.08 -1.21
CA VAL A 299 23.02 -14.24 -0.88
C VAL A 299 22.03 -15.10 -0.13
N SER A 300 21.83 -14.79 1.15
CA SER A 300 20.80 -15.42 1.97
C SER A 300 19.57 -14.54 1.90
N VAL A 301 18.46 -15.08 1.38
CA VAL A 301 17.24 -14.33 1.11
C VAL A 301 16.02 -15.02 1.70
N SER A 302 15.09 -14.22 2.19
CA SER A 302 13.77 -14.64 2.63
C SER A 302 12.85 -14.77 1.42
N VAL A 303 12.52 -16.02 1.05
CA VAL A 303 11.81 -16.33 -0.20
C VAL A 303 10.35 -16.68 0.10
N PRO A 304 9.37 -15.93 -0.46
CA PRO A 304 7.95 -16.20 -0.26
C PRO A 304 7.55 -17.62 -0.62
N SER A 305 6.61 -18.21 0.14
CA SER A 305 6.20 -19.62 0.05
C SER A 305 5.67 -20.05 -1.32
N ASN A 306 5.09 -19.12 -2.10
CA ASN A 306 4.57 -19.33 -3.44
C ASN A 306 5.60 -19.12 -4.57
N THR A 307 6.85 -18.80 -4.24
CA THR A 307 7.90 -18.56 -5.24
C THR A 307 8.33 -19.89 -5.85
N THR A 308 8.02 -20.08 -7.13
CA THR A 308 8.35 -21.31 -7.87
C THR A 308 9.85 -21.43 -8.17
N ARG A 309 10.52 -20.29 -8.33
CA ARG A 309 11.96 -20.20 -8.60
C ARG A 309 12.51 -18.84 -8.18
N THR A 310 13.62 -18.86 -7.46
CA THR A 310 14.47 -17.68 -7.21
C THR A 310 15.80 -17.88 -7.92
N THR A 311 16.22 -16.89 -8.69
CA THR A 311 17.49 -16.88 -9.41
C THR A 311 18.35 -15.73 -8.91
N LEU A 312 19.58 -16.04 -8.49
CA LEU A 312 20.62 -15.05 -8.23
C LEU A 312 21.45 -14.91 -9.50
N ARG A 313 21.49 -13.71 -10.05
CA ARG A 313 22.31 -13.36 -11.19
C ARG A 313 23.37 -12.35 -10.79
N VAL A 314 24.59 -12.53 -11.27
CA VAL A 314 25.75 -11.68 -10.96
C VAL A 314 26.48 -11.32 -12.24
N SER A 315 26.84 -10.04 -12.38
CA SER A 315 27.51 -9.49 -13.55
C SER A 315 28.64 -8.55 -13.15
N ALA A 316 29.73 -8.54 -13.93
CA ALA A 316 30.85 -7.62 -13.74
C ALA A 316 30.58 -6.20 -14.25
N SER A 317 29.45 -6.00 -14.93
CA SER A 317 28.93 -4.74 -15.45
C SER A 317 27.44 -4.61 -15.12
N PRO A 318 26.85 -3.40 -15.10
CA PRO A 318 25.41 -3.22 -14.92
C PRO A 318 24.60 -4.07 -15.90
N PHE A 319 23.41 -4.54 -15.47
CA PHE A 319 22.60 -5.46 -16.27
C PHE A 319 22.04 -4.80 -17.53
N GLY A 320 22.32 -5.41 -18.68
CA GLY A 320 21.80 -5.09 -20.02
C GLY A 320 21.52 -6.38 -20.79
N SER A 321 21.98 -6.52 -22.04
CA SER A 321 21.81 -7.75 -22.84
C SER A 321 22.78 -8.90 -22.53
N GLN A 322 23.76 -8.70 -21.64
CA GLN A 322 24.81 -9.71 -21.36
C GLN A 322 24.34 -10.81 -20.40
N THR A 323 24.71 -12.06 -20.68
CA THR A 323 24.55 -13.21 -19.77
C THR A 323 25.68 -13.24 -18.74
N GLY A 324 25.38 -12.77 -17.53
CA GLY A 324 26.24 -12.93 -16.35
C GLY A 324 26.24 -14.36 -15.78
N PHE A 325 26.95 -14.57 -14.66
CA PHE A 325 26.92 -15.82 -13.90
C PHE A 325 25.57 -15.94 -13.18
N TYR A 326 25.00 -17.13 -13.09
CA TYR A 326 23.73 -17.34 -12.38
C TYR A 326 23.70 -18.65 -11.62
N THR A 327 22.93 -18.65 -10.53
CA THR A 327 22.51 -19.84 -9.80
C THR A 327 21.05 -19.68 -9.43
N TYR A 328 20.33 -20.78 -9.20
CA TYR A 328 18.92 -20.71 -8.85
C TYR A 328 18.55 -21.77 -7.81
N ARG A 329 17.47 -21.50 -7.08
CA ARG A 329 16.79 -22.44 -6.20
C ARG A 329 15.30 -22.41 -6.45
N THR A 330 14.65 -23.53 -6.17
CA THR A 330 13.18 -23.69 -6.25
C THR A 330 12.59 -23.92 -4.85
N THR A 331 13.31 -23.51 -3.81
CA THR A 331 12.94 -23.68 -2.42
C THR A 331 12.56 -22.32 -1.86
N SER A 332 11.45 -22.26 -1.13
CA SER A 332 10.99 -21.10 -0.36
C SER A 332 11.34 -21.27 1.13
N GLY A 333 11.31 -20.17 1.88
CA GLY A 333 11.60 -20.17 3.32
C GLY A 333 12.37 -18.93 3.78
N ASP A 334 12.55 -18.83 5.09
CA ASP A 334 13.06 -17.62 5.75
C ASP A 334 14.55 -17.35 5.47
N VAL A 335 15.33 -18.39 5.15
CA VAL A 335 16.76 -18.25 4.78
C VAL A 335 17.10 -19.22 3.67
N VAL A 336 16.98 -18.75 2.43
CA VAL A 336 17.35 -19.51 1.23
C VAL A 336 18.69 -19.02 0.69
N PRO A 337 19.78 -19.83 0.78
CA PRO A 337 21.10 -19.38 0.36
C PRO A 337 21.38 -19.64 -1.12
N LEU A 338 21.48 -18.59 -1.94
CA LEU A 338 21.95 -18.66 -3.32
C LEU A 338 23.44 -18.35 -3.38
N SER A 339 24.25 -19.29 -3.89
CA SER A 339 25.72 -19.15 -3.88
C SER A 339 26.34 -19.33 -5.26
N LEU A 340 27.23 -18.42 -5.62
CA LEU A 340 28.19 -18.58 -6.72
C LEU A 340 29.57 -18.78 -6.10
N THR A 341 30.18 -19.94 -6.36
CA THR A 341 31.50 -20.27 -5.81
C THR A 341 32.50 -20.45 -6.95
N ARG A 342 33.70 -19.84 -6.80
CA ARG A 342 34.81 -19.93 -7.76
C ARG A 342 34.51 -19.37 -9.17
N SER A 343 33.48 -18.55 -9.30
CA SER A 343 33.08 -17.95 -10.59
C SER A 343 33.54 -16.50 -10.74
N LEU A 344 34.01 -15.87 -9.66
CA LEU A 344 34.31 -14.43 -9.62
C LEU A 344 35.80 -14.20 -9.36
N ALA A 345 36.31 -13.07 -9.88
CA ALA A 345 37.68 -12.63 -9.63
C ALA A 345 37.78 -11.94 -8.24
N PRO A 346 38.92 -12.10 -7.52
CA PRO A 346 39.18 -11.37 -6.28
C PRO A 346 39.28 -9.85 -6.47
N ASP A 347 39.07 -9.13 -5.37
CA ASP A 347 39.16 -7.67 -5.27
C ASP A 347 38.42 -6.89 -6.38
N ARG A 348 37.22 -7.34 -6.75
CA ARG A 348 36.45 -6.76 -7.86
C ARG A 348 35.00 -6.52 -7.47
N THR A 349 34.46 -5.39 -7.93
CA THR A 349 33.04 -5.04 -7.77
C THR A 349 32.18 -5.74 -8.81
N TYR A 350 31.03 -6.25 -8.35
CA TYR A 350 30.01 -6.93 -9.15
C TYR A 350 28.62 -6.36 -8.84
N HIS A 351 27.73 -6.49 -9.82
CA HIS A 351 26.29 -6.21 -9.70
C HIS A 351 25.54 -7.52 -9.50
N TYR A 352 24.48 -7.52 -8.69
CA TYR A 352 23.58 -8.67 -8.56
C TYR A 352 22.11 -8.31 -8.74
N GLN A 353 21.34 -9.30 -9.17
CA GLN A 353 19.88 -9.28 -9.23
C GLN A 353 19.33 -10.58 -8.61
N LEU A 354 18.28 -10.44 -7.81
CA LEU A 354 17.39 -11.54 -7.45
C LEU A 354 16.19 -11.47 -8.40
N GLU A 355 15.91 -12.57 -9.08
CA GLU A 355 14.85 -12.72 -10.08
C GLU A 355 13.90 -13.84 -9.65
N THR A 356 12.60 -13.66 -9.85
CA THR A 356 11.56 -14.67 -9.61
C THR A 356 10.91 -15.16 -10.91
N GLY A 357 10.37 -16.37 -10.87
CA GLY A 357 9.61 -16.94 -11.98
C GLY A 357 10.44 -17.31 -13.21
N THR A 358 9.76 -17.72 -14.28
CA THR A 358 10.38 -18.02 -15.59
C THR A 358 10.50 -16.79 -16.48
N ASP A 359 9.71 -15.77 -16.19
CA ASP A 359 9.70 -14.43 -16.77
C ASP A 359 10.84 -13.54 -16.23
N ARG A 360 11.55 -13.98 -15.18
CA ARG A 360 12.71 -13.30 -14.57
C ARG A 360 12.40 -11.90 -14.04
N THR A 361 11.25 -11.76 -13.38
CA THR A 361 10.88 -10.51 -12.71
C THR A 361 11.91 -10.18 -11.63
N VAL A 362 12.49 -8.97 -11.68
CA VAL A 362 13.52 -8.52 -10.73
C VAL A 362 12.84 -8.07 -9.44
N VAL A 363 13.24 -8.67 -8.32
CA VAL A 363 12.65 -8.44 -6.99
C VAL A 363 13.63 -7.78 -6.01
N ALA A 364 14.93 -7.85 -6.28
CA ALA A 364 15.95 -7.06 -5.59
C ALA A 364 17.21 -6.93 -6.46
N SER A 365 18.01 -5.89 -6.23
CA SER A 365 19.30 -5.71 -6.91
C SER A 365 20.27 -4.87 -6.08
N GLY A 366 21.55 -4.96 -6.40
CA GLY A 366 22.58 -4.16 -5.72
C GLY A 366 23.98 -4.42 -6.25
N THR A 367 24.98 -4.05 -5.45
CA THR A 367 26.40 -4.30 -5.76
C THR A 367 27.13 -4.89 -4.56
N PHE A 368 28.21 -5.63 -4.83
CA PHE A 368 29.14 -6.10 -3.80
C PHE A 368 30.56 -6.16 -4.36
N ARG A 369 31.56 -6.23 -3.48
CA ARG A 369 32.97 -6.41 -3.85
C ARG A 369 33.50 -7.73 -3.28
N THR A 370 34.18 -8.53 -4.10
CA THR A 370 34.85 -9.74 -3.64
C THR A 370 36.05 -9.40 -2.75
N LEU A 371 36.40 -10.31 -1.85
CA LEU A 371 37.53 -10.11 -0.95
C LEU A 371 38.88 -10.23 -1.70
N PRO A 372 39.98 -9.66 -1.19
CA PRO A 372 41.33 -9.77 -1.77
C PRO A 372 41.85 -11.22 -1.90
#